data_AF-A0A0B0PV14-F1
#
_entry.id   AF-A0A0B0PV14-F1
#
_cell.length_a   1.000
_cell.length_b   1.000
_cell.length_c   1.000
_cell.angle_alpha   90.00
_cell.angle_beta   90.00
_cell.angle_gamma   90.00
#
_symmetry.space_group_name_H-M   'P 1'
#
loop_
_entity.id
_entity.type
_entity.pdbx_description
1 polymer ?
#
loop_
_entity_poly.entity_id
_entity_poly.type
_entity_poly.pdbx_seq_one_letter_code
_entity_poly.pdbx_strand_id
1 'polypeptide(L)'
;MESELRGFNTKPSKTPQPDPTHDDASSRDDRPLLTSVSNVLELEKKCAAYVRNDVYGAMGRGELPLMEKLQLGIAFVTLLPLRIILVMTVLVVYYLICRICTLFSVPNHGEGQEDYAHLGGWRRTVILRSGRFLSKTLLFLVGFYRINETHNGSKNSQENSKTAGTLQPDEPEQRPGAIVSNHISYLDILYHMSSSFPSFVAKRSVANIPLVGLISKCLGCVYVQRESKSSDFKGVSGVVTDRVCKAHQDEYAPKILLFPQGTTTNGDYLISFKTGAFLARAPVVPVILKYPYQRFSPAWESVTGVRHVVFLLCQFVNHMEVTWLPVYYPLQLEKDDPKLYANNVRRLMASEGNLILSDIGLAEKRKYLATLNGNNSMPSVLRQKDD
;
A
#
# COMPACT_ATOMS: atom_id res chain seq x y z
N MET A 1 -20.06 -0.24 11.66
CA MET A 1 -20.74 -1.51 11.99
C MET A 1 -22.20 -1.12 12.14
N GLU A 2 -23.09 -1.80 11.42
CA GLU A 2 -24.47 -1.38 11.10
C GLU A 2 -24.59 -0.38 9.93
N SER A 3 -24.59 -0.89 8.70
CA SER A 3 -25.30 -0.23 7.58
C SER A 3 -25.54 -1.17 6.39
N GLU A 4 -25.87 -2.44 6.62
CA GLU A 4 -26.36 -3.35 5.58
C GLU A 4 -27.49 -4.25 6.12
N LEU A 5 -28.52 -3.64 6.68
CA LEU A 5 -29.79 -4.32 6.95
C LEU A 5 -30.91 -3.30 6.82
N ARG A 6 -31.51 -3.20 5.62
CA ARG A 6 -32.95 -3.00 5.41
C ARG A 6 -33.24 -2.79 3.94
N GLY A 7 -34.04 -3.69 3.40
CA GLY A 7 -34.74 -3.48 2.16
C GLY A 7 -35.01 -4.78 1.45
N PHE A 8 -35.92 -5.60 1.98
CA PHE A 8 -36.98 -6.24 1.21
C PHE A 8 -38.02 -6.76 2.20
N ASN A 9 -39.12 -6.02 2.29
CA ASN A 9 -40.31 -6.40 3.01
C ASN A 9 -41.40 -6.58 1.96
N THR A 10 -41.89 -7.80 1.76
CA THR A 10 -43.20 -8.04 1.13
C THR A 10 -43.81 -9.29 1.75
N LYS A 11 -45.05 -9.13 2.21
CA LYS A 11 -45.84 -10.03 3.05
C LYS A 11 -46.31 -11.32 2.30
N PRO A 12 -46.87 -12.31 3.02
CA PRO A 12 -46.74 -13.73 2.70
C PRO A 12 -47.95 -14.31 1.95
N SER A 13 -47.76 -15.47 1.31
CA SER A 13 -48.85 -16.37 0.97
C SER A 13 -48.50 -17.84 1.23
N LYS A 14 -49.13 -18.37 2.28
CA LYS A 14 -49.64 -19.74 2.50
C LYS A 14 -48.71 -20.95 2.31
N THR A 15 -48.47 -21.62 3.44
CA THR A 15 -48.18 -23.06 3.58
C THR A 15 -49.32 -23.91 3.00
N PRO A 16 -49.03 -25.16 2.60
CA PRO A 16 -49.38 -26.27 3.48
C PRO A 16 -48.24 -27.31 3.68
N GLN A 17 -48.37 -28.01 4.80
CA GLN A 17 -47.48 -29.02 5.40
C GLN A 17 -47.94 -30.45 4.96
N PRO A 18 -47.41 -31.54 5.57
CA PRO A 18 -46.29 -32.42 5.20
C PRO A 18 -46.76 -33.72 4.47
N ASP A 19 -45.92 -34.65 3.99
CA ASP A 19 -45.32 -35.80 4.72
C ASP A 19 -44.90 -36.90 3.67
N PRO A 20 -44.43 -38.14 3.99
CA PRO A 20 -43.05 -38.59 3.79
C PRO A 20 -42.86 -39.82 2.85
N THR A 21 -41.59 -40.28 2.73
CA THR A 21 -41.09 -41.66 2.48
C THR A 21 -40.43 -42.06 1.14
N HIS A 22 -39.33 -42.80 1.33
CA HIS A 22 -38.75 -43.94 0.58
C HIS A 22 -37.74 -43.77 -0.59
N ASP A 23 -36.58 -44.38 -0.32
CA ASP A 23 -35.71 -45.25 -1.14
C ASP A 23 -34.61 -44.73 -2.09
N ASP A 24 -33.38 -45.11 -1.66
CA ASP A 24 -32.22 -45.64 -2.38
C ASP A 24 -32.11 -45.47 -3.91
N ALA A 25 -31.01 -44.82 -4.34
CA ALA A 25 -30.15 -45.36 -5.41
C ALA A 25 -28.79 -44.65 -5.44
N SER A 26 -27.73 -45.46 -5.40
CA SER A 26 -26.34 -45.09 -5.65
C SER A 26 -26.13 -44.43 -7.02
N SER A 27 -25.29 -43.39 -7.09
CA SER A 27 -24.05 -43.40 -7.90
C SER A 27 -23.52 -41.98 -8.17
N ARG A 28 -22.18 -41.90 -8.17
CA ARG A 28 -21.30 -40.80 -8.64
C ARG A 28 -20.91 -39.74 -7.59
N ASP A 29 -19.97 -40.16 -6.74
CA ASP A 29 -18.97 -39.26 -6.13
C ASP A 29 -17.94 -38.85 -7.21
N ASP A 30 -18.35 -37.98 -8.14
CA ASP A 30 -17.42 -37.33 -9.08
C ASP A 30 -16.77 -36.13 -8.38
N ARG A 31 -15.70 -36.42 -7.62
CA ARG A 31 -14.83 -35.43 -6.99
C ARG A 31 -14.30 -34.40 -8.01
N PRO A 32 -14.52 -33.09 -7.81
CA PRO A 32 -13.76 -32.03 -8.49
C PRO A 32 -12.47 -31.66 -7.74
N LEU A 33 -11.83 -32.62 -7.06
CA LEU A 33 -10.67 -32.35 -6.19
C LEU A 33 -9.33 -32.29 -6.96
N LEU A 34 -9.20 -32.97 -8.10
CA LEU A 34 -7.95 -32.99 -8.87
C LEU A 34 -7.82 -31.84 -9.87
N THR A 35 -8.94 -31.32 -10.39
CA THR A 35 -8.98 -30.15 -11.29
C THR A 35 -8.81 -28.82 -10.54
N SER A 36 -9.06 -28.76 -9.23
CA SER A 36 -8.95 -27.52 -8.46
C SER A 36 -7.50 -27.19 -8.05
N VAL A 37 -6.70 -28.18 -7.67
CA VAL A 37 -5.32 -27.96 -7.17
C VAL A 37 -4.38 -27.49 -8.30
N SER A 38 -4.45 -28.13 -9.47
CA SER A 38 -3.62 -27.76 -10.63
C SER A 38 -3.91 -26.33 -11.11
N ASN A 39 -5.20 -25.93 -11.10
CA ASN A 39 -5.62 -24.58 -11.49
C ASN A 39 -5.15 -23.51 -10.48
N VAL A 40 -5.11 -23.83 -9.18
CA VAL A 40 -4.61 -22.91 -8.15
C VAL A 40 -3.10 -22.74 -8.29
N LEU A 41 -2.34 -23.81 -8.49
CA LEU A 41 -0.88 -23.74 -8.64
C LEU A 41 -0.48 -22.94 -9.90
N GLU A 42 -1.19 -23.12 -11.01
CA GLU A 42 -0.98 -22.33 -12.22
C GLU A 42 -1.31 -20.85 -12.00
N LEU A 43 -2.40 -20.56 -11.28
CA LEU A 43 -2.78 -19.20 -10.93
C LEU A 43 -1.76 -18.53 -10.01
N GLU A 44 -1.21 -19.26 -9.03
CA GLU A 44 -0.15 -18.78 -8.15
C GLU A 44 1.13 -18.47 -8.91
N LYS A 45 1.54 -19.31 -9.88
CA LYS A 45 2.65 -19.01 -10.78
C LYS A 45 2.41 -17.72 -11.56
N LYS A 46 1.20 -17.55 -12.11
CA LYS A 46 0.84 -16.33 -12.85
C LYS A 46 0.76 -15.09 -11.94
N CYS A 47 0.37 -15.27 -10.69
CA CYS A 47 0.17 -14.21 -9.71
C CYS A 47 1.29 -14.16 -8.66
N ALA A 48 2.51 -14.59 -9.02
CA ALA A 48 3.61 -14.80 -8.07
C ALA A 48 3.93 -13.55 -7.22
N ALA A 49 3.73 -12.34 -7.76
CA ALA A 49 3.90 -11.08 -7.02
C ALA A 49 2.92 -10.87 -5.84
N TYR A 50 1.87 -11.69 -5.76
CA TYR A 50 0.81 -11.63 -4.75
C TYR A 50 0.75 -12.88 -3.87
N VAL A 51 1.61 -13.88 -4.14
CA VAL A 51 1.68 -15.13 -3.37
C VAL A 51 2.41 -14.86 -2.05
N ARG A 52 1.88 -15.43 -0.96
CA ARG A 52 2.52 -15.42 0.36
C ARG A 52 3.33 -16.70 0.53
N ASN A 53 4.58 -16.54 0.95
CA ASN A 53 5.52 -17.63 1.17
C ASN A 53 5.86 -17.78 2.66
N ASP A 54 4.90 -17.53 3.55
CA ASP A 54 5.11 -17.54 4.99
C ASP A 54 4.46 -18.77 5.63
N VAL A 55 4.76 -19.06 6.91
CA VAL A 55 4.30 -20.30 7.55
C VAL A 55 2.78 -20.38 7.71
N TYR A 56 2.09 -19.25 7.57
CA TYR A 56 0.64 -19.14 7.68
C TYR A 56 -0.06 -19.39 6.35
N GLY A 57 0.67 -19.56 5.24
CA GLY A 57 0.14 -19.93 3.94
C GLY A 57 -0.89 -18.95 3.35
N ALA A 58 -1.57 -19.40 2.29
CA ALA A 58 -2.60 -18.61 1.61
C ALA A 58 -3.73 -18.20 2.58
N MET A 59 -4.14 -16.92 2.52
CA MET A 59 -5.16 -16.35 3.41
C MET A 59 -4.84 -16.43 4.91
N GLY A 60 -3.59 -16.75 5.26
CA GLY A 60 -3.19 -17.03 6.64
C GLY A 60 -3.89 -18.27 7.21
N ARG A 61 -4.25 -19.26 6.37
CA ARG A 61 -4.99 -20.49 6.72
C ARG A 61 -4.15 -21.77 6.63
N GLY A 62 -2.84 -21.65 6.46
CA GLY A 62 -1.90 -22.76 6.43
C GLY A 62 -1.92 -23.55 7.73
N GLU A 63 -1.59 -24.84 7.63
CA GLU A 63 -1.47 -25.71 8.78
C GLU A 63 -0.19 -25.38 9.55
N LEU A 64 -0.37 -24.99 10.82
CA LEU A 64 0.74 -24.64 11.70
C LEU A 64 1.16 -25.83 12.57
N PRO A 65 2.47 -26.06 12.75
CA PRO A 65 2.99 -26.96 13.78
C PRO A 65 2.48 -26.59 15.18
N LEU A 66 2.42 -27.57 16.09
CA LEU A 66 1.93 -27.36 17.46
C LEU A 66 2.70 -26.26 18.20
N MET A 67 4.02 -26.20 18.01
CA MET A 67 4.87 -25.17 18.62
C MET A 67 4.49 -23.76 18.15
N GLU A 68 4.24 -23.57 16.85
CA GLU A 68 3.82 -22.27 16.31
C GLU A 68 2.43 -21.88 16.80
N LYS A 69 1.51 -22.84 16.92
CA LYS A 69 0.18 -22.61 17.52
C LYS A 69 0.30 -22.16 18.98
N LEU A 70 1.17 -22.81 19.75
CA LEU A 70 1.39 -22.46 21.17
C LEU A 70 2.00 -21.06 21.30
N GLN A 71 3.06 -20.77 20.53
CA GLN A 71 3.70 -19.45 20.55
C GLN A 71 2.76 -18.33 20.12
N LEU A 72 1.98 -18.55 19.05
CA LEU A 72 0.94 -17.63 18.62
C LEU A 72 -0.14 -17.46 19.71
N GLY A 73 -0.56 -18.55 20.36
CA GLY A 73 -1.53 -18.51 21.46
C GLY A 73 -1.05 -17.68 22.66
N ILE A 74 0.21 -17.86 23.07
CA ILE A 74 0.82 -17.07 24.14
C ILE A 74 0.87 -15.59 23.74
N ALA A 75 1.36 -15.28 22.53
CA ALA A 75 1.43 -13.91 22.03
C ALA A 75 0.04 -13.26 21.89
N PHE A 76 -0.97 -14.03 21.50
CA PHE A 76 -2.35 -13.58 21.38
C PHE A 76 -2.95 -13.18 22.74
N VAL A 77 -2.65 -13.91 23.80
CA VAL A 77 -3.15 -13.61 25.16
C VAL A 77 -2.35 -12.49 25.85
N THR A 78 -1.06 -12.37 25.55
CA THR A 78 -0.15 -11.46 26.26
C THR A 78 0.21 -10.22 25.43
N LEU A 79 0.88 -10.41 24.30
CA LEU A 79 1.49 -9.36 23.50
C LEU A 79 0.45 -8.55 22.70
N LEU A 80 -0.54 -9.23 22.12
CA LEU A 80 -1.58 -8.61 21.31
C LEU A 80 -2.40 -7.56 22.08
N PRO A 81 -3.04 -7.86 23.24
CA PRO A 81 -3.85 -6.86 23.94
C PRO A 81 -2.99 -5.68 24.41
N LEU A 82 -1.78 -5.94 24.92
CA LEU A 82 -0.84 -4.89 25.31
C LEU A 82 -0.52 -3.96 24.13
N ARG A 83 -0.15 -4.52 22.98
CA ARG A 83 0.18 -3.71 21.80
C ARG A 83 -1.03 -2.97 21.22
N ILE A 84 -2.22 -3.57 21.23
CA ILE A 84 -3.45 -2.88 20.81
C ILE A 84 -3.65 -1.64 21.67
N ILE A 85 -3.57 -1.76 23.01
CA ILE A 85 -3.72 -0.63 23.92
C ILE A 85 -2.68 0.45 23.59
N LEU A 86 -1.40 0.09 23.53
CA LEU A 86 -0.31 1.05 23.29
C LEU A 86 -0.43 1.74 21.92
N VAL A 87 -0.70 0.99 20.86
CA VAL A 87 -0.89 1.53 19.50
C VAL A 87 -2.10 2.46 19.46
N MET A 88 -3.22 2.08 20.07
CA MET A 88 -4.42 2.92 20.12
C MET A 88 -4.17 4.20 20.93
N THR A 89 -3.44 4.12 22.05
CA THR A 89 -3.04 5.30 22.83
C THR A 89 -2.23 6.26 21.98
N VAL A 90 -1.22 5.78 21.25
CA VAL A 90 -0.39 6.62 20.36
C VAL A 90 -1.23 7.25 19.23
N LEU A 91 -2.14 6.49 18.62
CA LEU A 91 -3.05 7.01 17.59
C LEU A 91 -4.00 8.09 18.12
N VAL A 92 -4.58 7.88 19.32
CA VAL A 92 -5.46 8.86 19.97
C VAL A 92 -4.67 10.12 20.32
N VAL A 93 -3.47 9.99 20.90
CA VAL A 93 -2.60 11.14 21.20
C VAL A 93 -2.30 11.93 19.93
N TYR A 94 -1.93 11.26 18.84
CA TYR A 94 -1.62 11.97 17.59
C TYR A 94 -2.86 12.62 16.97
N TYR A 95 -4.01 11.94 17.03
CA TYR A 95 -5.29 12.51 16.62
C TYR A 95 -5.63 13.77 17.41
N LEU A 96 -5.44 13.77 18.74
CA LEU A 96 -5.69 14.93 19.59
C LEU A 96 -4.75 16.10 19.24
N ILE A 97 -3.47 15.83 18.98
CA ILE A 97 -2.52 16.86 18.51
C ILE A 97 -3.00 17.46 17.18
N CYS A 98 -3.37 16.60 16.22
CA CYS A 98 -3.91 17.04 14.94
C CYS A 98 -5.20 17.86 15.13
N ARG A 99 -6.09 17.41 16.01
CA ARG A 99 -7.35 18.09 16.32
C ARG A 99 -7.10 19.47 16.90
N ILE A 100 -6.17 19.59 17.86
CA ILE A 100 -5.80 20.87 18.47
C ILE A 100 -5.18 21.81 17.44
N CYS A 101 -4.27 21.31 16.61
CA CYS A 101 -3.62 22.12 15.58
C CYS A 101 -4.56 22.54 14.45
N THR A 102 -5.66 21.80 14.24
CA THR A 102 -6.69 22.12 13.23
C THR A 102 -7.87 22.89 13.80
N LEU A 103 -7.96 23.09 15.12
CA LEU A 103 -8.98 23.93 15.75
C LEU A 103 -8.99 25.32 15.09
N PHE A 104 -10.19 25.77 14.72
CA PHE A 104 -10.45 27.06 14.07
C PHE A 104 -9.74 27.25 12.72
N SER A 105 -9.23 26.17 12.11
CA SER A 105 -8.68 26.21 10.75
C SER A 105 -9.74 25.72 9.77
N VAL A 106 -9.97 26.47 8.70
CA VAL A 106 -10.83 26.02 7.60
C VAL A 106 -10.02 25.04 6.76
N PRO A 107 -10.51 23.80 6.52
CA PRO A 107 -9.83 22.90 5.61
C PRO A 107 -9.77 23.51 4.21
N ASN A 108 -8.68 23.26 3.48
CA ASN A 108 -8.64 23.62 2.09
C ASN A 108 -9.63 22.72 1.32
N HIS A 109 -10.56 23.33 0.59
CA HIS A 109 -11.47 22.63 -0.31
C HIS A 109 -10.93 22.71 -1.73
N GLY A 110 -9.90 21.91 -2.00
CA GLY A 110 -9.36 21.72 -3.35
C GLY A 110 -10.04 20.53 -4.01
N GLU A 111 -10.71 20.74 -5.14
CA GLU A 111 -11.25 19.66 -5.98
C GLU A 111 -12.02 18.56 -5.21
N GLY A 112 -12.93 18.97 -4.30
CA GLY A 112 -13.78 18.04 -3.55
C GLY A 112 -13.05 17.18 -2.50
N GLN A 113 -11.85 17.59 -2.11
CA GLN A 113 -11.04 16.98 -1.05
C GLN A 113 -10.74 18.01 0.04
N GLU A 114 -10.81 17.56 1.30
CA GLU A 114 -10.46 18.38 2.46
C GLU A 114 -9.06 18.03 2.95
N ASP A 115 -8.17 19.02 3.00
CA ASP A 115 -6.87 18.86 3.63
C ASP A 115 -6.42 20.08 4.45
N TYR A 116 -5.43 19.86 5.31
CA TYR A 116 -4.79 20.91 6.12
C TYR A 116 -3.32 21.10 5.72
N ALA A 117 -2.96 20.81 4.47
CA ALA A 117 -1.60 20.93 3.97
C ALA A 117 -1.12 22.39 3.93
N HIS A 118 -2.07 23.33 3.85
CA HIS A 118 -1.82 24.77 3.86
C HIS A 118 -1.49 25.35 5.25
N LEU A 119 -1.66 24.57 6.33
CA LEU A 119 -1.27 25.03 7.66
C LEU A 119 0.23 25.34 7.65
N GLY A 120 0.56 26.58 8.02
CA GLY A 120 1.93 27.05 8.16
C GLY A 120 2.38 27.19 9.62
N GLY A 121 3.60 27.69 9.80
CA GLY A 121 4.13 28.12 11.09
C GLY A 121 4.24 27.01 12.15
N TRP A 122 3.92 27.36 13.40
CA TRP A 122 4.11 26.46 14.54
C TRP A 122 3.18 25.24 14.51
N ARG A 123 1.93 25.40 14.04
CA ARG A 123 0.94 24.31 13.96
C ARG A 123 1.45 23.19 13.05
N ARG A 124 1.93 23.55 11.85
CA ARG A 124 2.56 22.62 10.93
C ARG A 124 3.76 21.95 11.55
N THR A 125 4.64 22.73 12.16
CA THR A 125 5.86 22.23 12.81
C THR A 125 5.55 21.18 13.89
N VAL A 126 4.51 21.42 14.72
CA VAL A 126 4.06 20.47 15.74
C VAL A 126 3.52 19.19 15.11
N ILE A 127 2.63 19.28 14.11
CA ILE A 127 2.10 18.11 13.40
C ILE A 127 3.25 17.28 12.81
N LEU A 128 4.19 17.92 12.10
CA LEU A 128 5.32 17.25 11.47
C LEU A 128 6.22 16.55 12.50
N ARG A 129 6.67 17.27 13.54
CA ARG A 129 7.62 16.73 14.53
C ARG A 129 6.98 15.63 15.38
N SER A 130 5.77 15.86 15.89
CA SER A 130 5.04 14.85 16.66
C SER A 130 4.71 13.63 15.80
N GLY A 131 4.25 13.83 14.58
CA GLY A 131 3.92 12.74 13.68
C GLY A 131 5.14 11.87 13.32
N ARG A 132 6.30 12.48 13.05
CA ARG A 132 7.56 11.72 12.84
C ARG A 132 7.92 10.86 14.05
N PHE A 133 7.87 11.46 15.24
CA PHE A 133 8.19 10.76 16.48
C PHE A 133 7.19 9.63 16.76
N LEU A 134 5.89 9.92 16.70
CA LEU A 134 4.83 8.95 17.00
C LEU A 134 4.77 7.83 15.95
N SER A 135 5.06 8.09 14.67
CA SER A 135 5.22 7.03 13.67
C SER A 135 6.40 6.11 13.97
N LYS A 136 7.54 6.66 14.43
CA LYS A 136 8.68 5.85 14.89
C LYS A 136 8.32 5.02 16.13
N THR A 137 7.58 5.60 17.07
CA THR A 137 7.04 4.89 18.24
C THR A 137 6.09 3.77 17.83
N LEU A 138 5.19 3.99 16.88
CA LEU A 138 4.29 2.94 16.35
C LEU A 138 5.07 1.78 15.73
N LEU A 139 6.09 2.07 14.92
CA LEU A 139 6.97 1.03 14.35
C LEU A 139 7.65 0.22 15.45
N PHE A 140 8.19 0.88 16.47
CA PHE A 140 8.79 0.21 17.63
C PHE A 140 7.77 -0.69 18.37
N LEU A 141 6.57 -0.17 18.62
CA LEU A 141 5.51 -0.91 19.32
C LEU A 141 5.05 -2.16 18.57
N VAL A 142 5.03 -2.13 17.23
CA VAL A 142 4.70 -3.30 16.41
C VAL A 142 5.90 -4.21 16.11
N GLY A 143 7.05 -3.96 16.75
CA GLY A 143 8.21 -4.87 16.75
C GLY A 143 9.36 -4.50 15.80
N PHE A 144 9.31 -3.36 15.10
CA PHE A 144 10.43 -2.86 14.30
C PHE A 144 11.43 -2.11 15.17
N TYR A 145 12.22 -2.85 15.94
CA TYR A 145 13.20 -2.27 16.85
C TYR A 145 14.44 -1.73 16.13
N ARG A 146 14.77 -2.29 14.97
CA ARG A 146 15.89 -1.89 14.13
C ARG A 146 15.45 -1.83 12.67
N ILE A 147 15.63 -0.67 12.06
CA ILE A 147 15.40 -0.44 10.64
C ILE A 147 16.77 -0.17 10.02
N ASN A 148 17.19 -1.01 9.08
CA ASN A 148 18.48 -0.87 8.42
C ASN A 148 18.30 0.07 7.22
N GLU A 149 18.77 1.30 7.34
CA GLU A 149 18.70 2.29 6.26
C GLU A 149 20.04 2.39 5.56
N THR A 150 20.04 2.16 4.25
CA THR A 150 21.19 2.32 3.36
C THR A 150 20.93 3.50 2.44
N HIS A 151 21.85 4.46 2.43
CA HIS A 151 21.83 5.56 1.47
C HIS A 151 22.90 5.30 0.43
N ASN A 152 22.50 4.84 -0.75
CA ASN A 152 23.41 4.68 -1.88
C ASN A 152 23.71 6.08 -2.43
N GLY A 153 24.60 6.82 -1.77
CA GLY A 153 25.30 7.93 -2.41
C GLY A 153 26.14 7.33 -3.53
N SER A 154 25.84 7.72 -4.77
CA SER A 154 26.35 7.10 -5.99
C SER A 154 27.84 6.67 -5.92
N LYS A 155 28.08 5.36 -5.74
CA LYS A 155 29.39 4.76 -6.02
C LYS A 155 29.68 4.68 -7.54
N ASN A 156 28.67 4.92 -8.38
CA ASN A 156 28.76 4.80 -9.84
C ASN A 156 28.90 6.14 -10.58
N SER A 157 28.85 7.29 -9.88
CA SER A 157 29.06 8.60 -10.51
C SER A 157 30.51 8.83 -10.94
N GLN A 158 31.48 8.11 -10.37
CA GLN A 158 32.89 8.20 -10.79
C GLN A 158 33.25 7.29 -11.97
N GLU A 159 32.52 6.20 -12.23
CA GLU A 159 32.81 5.30 -13.34
C GLU A 159 32.10 5.72 -14.64
N ASN A 160 30.84 6.16 -14.57
CA ASN A 160 30.13 6.68 -15.74
C ASN A 160 30.55 8.11 -16.14
N SER A 161 31.32 8.81 -15.29
CA SER A 161 31.94 10.10 -15.61
C SER A 161 33.14 9.96 -16.57
N LYS A 162 33.71 8.76 -16.75
CA LYS A 162 34.88 8.57 -17.62
C LYS A 162 34.54 8.19 -19.06
N THR A 163 33.28 7.86 -19.35
CA THR A 163 32.84 7.40 -20.69
C THR A 163 31.77 8.29 -21.34
N ALA A 164 31.28 9.31 -20.65
CA ALA A 164 30.43 10.35 -21.23
C ALA A 164 31.13 11.70 -21.13
N GLY A 165 31.74 12.13 -22.24
CA GLY A 165 32.34 13.46 -22.35
C GLY A 165 31.33 14.56 -22.04
N THR A 166 31.77 15.51 -21.22
CA THR A 166 31.16 16.84 -21.03
C THR A 166 29.82 16.86 -20.29
N LEU A 167 29.82 16.60 -18.99
CA LEU A 167 28.83 17.20 -18.09
C LEU A 167 29.44 18.46 -17.49
N GLN A 168 28.83 19.60 -17.80
CA GLN A 168 29.11 20.88 -17.18
C GLN A 168 28.90 20.76 -15.66
N PRO A 169 29.83 21.26 -14.82
CA PRO A 169 29.49 21.62 -13.46
C PRO A 169 28.58 22.86 -13.51
N ASP A 170 27.65 23.03 -12.57
CA ASP A 170 26.85 24.27 -12.33
C ASP A 170 25.33 24.24 -12.63
N GLU A 171 24.66 23.08 -12.66
CA GLU A 171 23.21 23.05 -12.38
C GLU A 171 23.00 22.87 -10.86
N PRO A 172 22.34 23.81 -10.14
CA PRO A 172 22.05 23.64 -8.73
C PRO A 172 21.24 22.36 -8.53
N GLU A 173 21.59 21.52 -7.53
CA GLU A 173 20.89 20.27 -7.23
C GLU A 173 19.39 20.54 -7.00
N GLN A 174 18.60 20.40 -8.06
CA GLN A 174 17.17 20.74 -8.01
C GLN A 174 16.45 19.76 -7.09
N ARG A 175 15.61 20.27 -6.18
CA ARG A 175 14.85 19.47 -5.21
C ARG A 175 14.01 18.42 -5.95
N PRO A 176 14.08 17.12 -5.63
CA PRO A 176 13.25 16.12 -6.30
C PRO A 176 11.76 16.40 -6.05
N GLY A 177 10.95 16.26 -7.11
CA GLY A 177 9.51 16.53 -7.05
C GLY A 177 8.73 15.46 -6.27
N ALA A 178 9.23 14.22 -6.23
CA ALA A 178 8.56 13.13 -5.52
C ALA A 178 9.52 12.09 -4.95
N ILE A 179 9.06 11.41 -3.89
CA ILE A 179 9.61 10.13 -3.46
C ILE A 179 8.80 9.03 -4.13
N VAL A 180 9.47 8.06 -4.74
CA VAL A 180 8.84 6.91 -5.39
C VAL A 180 9.26 5.65 -4.65
N SER A 181 8.30 4.89 -4.13
CA SER A 181 8.58 3.72 -3.29
C SER A 181 7.85 2.49 -3.81
N ASN A 182 8.45 1.31 -3.67
CA ASN A 182 7.67 0.08 -3.75
C ASN A 182 6.68 0.02 -2.59
N HIS A 183 5.61 -0.75 -2.75
CA HIS A 183 4.53 -0.87 -1.79
C HIS A 183 4.33 -2.34 -1.43
N ILE A 184 4.53 -2.64 -0.15
CA ILE A 184 4.47 -3.98 0.41
C ILE A 184 3.41 -4.04 1.50
N SER A 185 3.32 -3.01 2.34
CA SER A 185 2.44 -3.01 3.51
C SER A 185 1.92 -1.61 3.84
N TYR A 186 0.87 -1.54 4.67
CA TYR A 186 0.48 -0.25 5.26
C TYR A 186 1.56 0.32 6.20
N LEU A 187 2.48 -0.54 6.67
CA LEU A 187 3.65 -0.16 7.48
C LEU A 187 4.63 0.75 6.73
N ASP A 188 4.65 0.68 5.39
CA ASP A 188 5.46 1.56 4.54
C ASP A 188 5.13 3.04 4.83
N ILE A 189 3.86 3.33 5.10
CA ILE A 189 3.38 4.68 5.43
C ILE A 189 3.99 5.15 6.75
N LEU A 190 4.04 4.28 7.77
CA LEU A 190 4.63 4.63 9.07
C LEU A 190 6.13 4.89 8.94
N TYR A 191 6.84 4.09 8.15
CA TYR A 191 8.26 4.32 7.87
C TYR A 191 8.46 5.69 7.22
N HIS A 192 7.77 5.95 6.11
CA HIS A 192 7.92 7.21 5.39
C HIS A 192 7.46 8.41 6.21
N MET A 193 6.42 8.28 7.03
CA MET A 193 6.05 9.30 8.02
C MET A 193 7.17 9.57 9.02
N SER A 194 7.82 8.53 9.54
CA SER A 194 8.93 8.70 10.49
C SER A 194 10.18 9.31 9.86
N SER A 195 10.46 8.97 8.58
CA SER A 195 11.71 9.29 7.91
C SER A 195 11.67 10.61 7.12
N SER A 196 10.63 10.87 6.32
CA SER A 196 10.53 12.06 5.46
C SER A 196 9.23 12.87 5.63
N PHE A 197 8.24 12.30 6.32
CA PHE A 197 6.90 12.88 6.54
C PHE A 197 6.25 13.48 5.27
N PRO A 198 6.09 12.70 4.20
CA PRO A 198 5.53 13.19 2.95
C PRO A 198 3.99 13.20 3.00
N SER A 199 3.38 13.86 2.03
CA SER A 199 1.98 13.60 1.66
C SER A 199 1.87 12.33 0.82
N PHE A 200 0.73 11.64 0.87
CA PHE A 200 0.51 10.37 0.16
C PHE A 200 -0.70 10.44 -0.77
N VAL A 201 -0.74 9.52 -1.75
CA VAL A 201 -1.95 9.25 -2.53
C VAL A 201 -2.70 8.06 -1.91
N ALA A 202 -3.92 8.28 -1.42
CA ALA A 202 -4.69 7.29 -0.64
C ALA A 202 -6.08 7.02 -1.22
N LYS A 203 -6.69 5.88 -0.91
CA LYS A 203 -8.10 5.62 -1.28
C LYS A 203 -9.02 6.60 -0.55
N ARG A 204 -10.12 7.03 -1.19
CA ARG A 204 -11.12 7.92 -0.57
C ARG A 204 -11.66 7.41 0.77
N SER A 205 -11.81 6.10 0.93
CA SER A 205 -12.26 5.49 2.19
C SER A 205 -11.32 5.72 3.38
N VAL A 206 -10.03 6.01 3.14
CA VAL A 206 -9.06 6.29 4.21
C VAL A 206 -9.43 7.57 4.98
N ALA A 207 -10.01 8.56 4.29
CA ALA A 207 -10.48 9.81 4.92
C ALA A 207 -11.57 9.58 5.97
N ASN A 208 -12.27 8.44 5.91
CA ASN A 208 -13.40 8.10 6.77
C ASN A 208 -13.03 7.12 7.88
N ILE A 209 -11.76 6.68 7.96
CA ILE A 209 -11.31 5.79 9.02
C ILE A 209 -11.24 6.60 10.33
N PRO A 210 -11.85 6.14 11.44
CA PRO A 210 -11.75 6.83 12.72
C PRO A 210 -10.29 7.09 13.13
N LEU A 211 -10.03 8.30 13.66
CA LEU A 211 -8.70 8.84 14.00
C LEU A 211 -7.78 9.09 12.79
N VAL A 212 -7.59 8.08 11.94
CA VAL A 212 -6.70 8.11 10.76
C VAL A 212 -7.16 9.11 9.71
N GLY A 213 -8.47 9.32 9.56
CA GLY A 213 -9.04 10.29 8.62
C GLY A 213 -8.52 11.70 8.84
N LEU A 214 -8.58 12.22 10.07
CA LEU A 214 -8.06 13.56 10.38
C LEU A 214 -6.53 13.63 10.21
N ILE A 215 -5.82 12.58 10.63
CA ILE A 215 -4.35 12.49 10.48
C ILE A 215 -3.97 12.57 8.99
N SER A 216 -4.66 11.82 8.12
CA SER A 216 -4.41 11.83 6.67
C SER A 216 -4.75 13.17 6.01
N LYS A 217 -5.79 13.88 6.48
CA LYS A 217 -6.06 15.27 6.06
C LYS A 217 -4.95 16.23 6.50
N CYS A 218 -4.38 16.06 7.71
CA CYS A 218 -3.24 16.86 8.20
C CYS A 218 -1.94 16.59 7.43
N LEU A 219 -1.74 15.34 6.99
CA LEU A 219 -0.64 14.98 6.09
C LEU A 219 -0.74 15.66 4.72
N GLY A 220 -1.95 16.07 4.31
CA GLY A 220 -2.20 16.59 2.98
C GLY A 220 -2.37 15.51 1.92
N CYS A 221 -2.90 14.34 2.31
CA CYS A 221 -3.09 13.21 1.39
C CYS A 221 -4.04 13.56 0.24
N VAL A 222 -3.68 13.12 -0.96
CA VAL A 222 -4.54 13.18 -2.14
C VAL A 222 -5.39 11.92 -2.18
N TYR A 223 -6.72 12.07 -2.14
CA TYR A 223 -7.65 10.95 -2.15
C TYR A 223 -8.07 10.55 -3.56
N VAL A 224 -8.14 9.25 -3.81
CA VAL A 224 -8.46 8.70 -5.13
C VAL A 224 -9.64 7.74 -5.04
N GLN A 225 -10.57 7.88 -5.98
CA GLN A 225 -11.65 6.95 -6.21
C GLN A 225 -11.34 6.19 -7.49
N ARG A 226 -10.96 4.92 -7.37
CA ARG A 226 -10.46 4.12 -8.50
C ARG A 226 -11.57 3.62 -9.43
N GLU A 227 -12.83 3.82 -9.06
CA GLU A 227 -14.03 3.27 -9.71
C GLU A 227 -14.90 4.33 -10.40
N SER A 228 -14.65 5.63 -10.21
CA SER A 228 -15.46 6.68 -10.84
C SER A 228 -14.77 7.26 -12.08
N LYS A 229 -15.31 6.96 -13.27
CA LYS A 229 -15.03 7.68 -14.52
C LYS A 229 -15.81 9.01 -14.55
N SER A 230 -15.60 9.90 -13.58
CA SER A 230 -16.20 11.23 -13.65
C SER A 230 -15.37 12.10 -14.61
N SER A 231 -16.00 12.58 -15.68
CA SER A 231 -15.41 13.39 -16.76
C SER A 231 -15.00 14.81 -16.35
N ASP A 232 -15.49 15.31 -15.20
CA ASP A 232 -15.47 16.75 -14.89
C ASP A 232 -14.35 17.17 -13.93
N PHE A 233 -13.48 16.25 -13.54
CA PHE A 233 -12.35 16.52 -12.65
C PHE A 233 -11.04 16.53 -13.43
N LYS A 234 -10.16 17.48 -13.10
CA LYS A 234 -8.71 17.34 -13.34
C LYS A 234 -8.35 16.01 -12.66
N GLY A 235 -8.26 14.94 -13.45
CA GLY A 235 -8.25 13.58 -12.90
C GLY A 235 -7.13 13.41 -11.86
N VAL A 236 -7.16 12.35 -11.06
CA VAL A 236 -6.15 12.06 -10.02
C VAL A 236 -4.70 12.33 -10.48
N SER A 237 -4.38 12.02 -11.74
CA SER A 237 -3.09 12.29 -12.35
C SER A 237 -2.73 13.78 -12.40
N GLY A 238 -3.67 14.67 -12.70
CA GLY A 238 -3.46 16.11 -12.74
C GLY A 238 -3.19 16.69 -11.35
N VAL A 239 -3.96 16.32 -10.33
CA VAL A 239 -3.72 16.75 -8.94
C VAL A 239 -2.34 16.28 -8.45
N VAL A 240 -1.99 15.03 -8.73
CA VAL A 240 -0.66 14.50 -8.40
C VAL A 240 0.42 15.28 -9.14
N THR A 241 0.25 15.55 -10.43
CA THR A 241 1.22 16.29 -11.25
C THR A 241 1.45 17.69 -10.66
N ASP A 242 0.39 18.43 -10.34
CA ASP A 242 0.51 19.75 -9.73
C ASP A 242 1.26 19.70 -8.39
N ARG A 243 0.98 18.70 -7.54
CA ARG A 243 1.65 18.51 -6.25
C ARG A 243 3.13 18.21 -6.41
N VAL A 244 3.49 17.38 -7.38
CA VAL A 244 4.90 17.06 -7.71
C VAL A 244 5.62 18.30 -8.23
N CYS A 245 5.00 19.06 -9.15
CA CYS A 245 5.56 20.33 -9.66
C CYS A 245 5.74 21.34 -8.52
N LYS A 246 4.74 21.50 -7.65
CA LYS A 246 4.84 22.41 -6.50
C LYS A 246 5.95 22.00 -5.54
N ALA A 247 6.07 20.70 -5.22
CA ALA A 247 7.15 20.19 -4.37
C ALA A 247 8.54 20.41 -4.98
N HIS A 248 8.66 20.34 -6.31
CA HIS A 248 9.90 20.59 -7.03
C HIS A 248 10.29 22.08 -7.03
N GLN A 249 9.32 22.99 -7.15
CA GLN A 249 9.54 24.44 -7.29
C GLN A 249 9.62 25.19 -5.95
N ASP A 250 8.91 24.73 -4.92
CA ASP A 250 8.79 25.41 -3.63
C ASP A 250 9.37 24.52 -2.51
N GLU A 251 10.48 24.95 -1.91
CA GLU A 251 11.16 24.21 -0.83
C GLU A 251 10.26 24.00 0.41
N TYR A 252 9.32 24.92 0.66
CA TYR A 252 8.38 24.85 1.77
C TYR A 252 7.18 23.95 1.46
N ALA A 253 6.94 23.62 0.19
CA ALA A 253 5.90 22.68 -0.18
C ALA A 253 6.22 21.27 0.37
N PRO A 254 5.22 20.55 0.92
CA PRO A 254 5.42 19.19 1.39
C PRO A 254 5.86 18.27 0.24
N LYS A 255 6.88 17.43 0.49
CA LYS A 255 7.22 16.34 -0.43
C LYS A 255 6.00 15.43 -0.61
N ILE A 256 5.84 14.88 -1.80
CA ILE A 256 4.82 13.87 -2.09
C ILE A 256 5.50 12.52 -2.28
N LEU A 257 4.90 11.48 -1.72
CA LEU A 257 5.31 10.10 -1.91
C LEU A 257 4.26 9.33 -2.70
N LEU A 258 4.74 8.62 -3.71
CA LEU A 258 3.92 7.78 -4.56
C LEU A 258 4.39 6.32 -4.53
N PHE A 259 3.40 5.44 -4.48
CA PHE A 259 3.53 4.01 -4.69
C PHE A 259 3.06 3.69 -6.12
N PRO A 260 3.93 3.78 -7.14
CA PRO A 260 3.52 3.75 -8.54
C PRO A 260 2.93 2.40 -8.96
N GLN A 261 3.20 1.31 -8.23
CA GLN A 261 2.51 0.02 -8.38
C GLN A 261 0.98 0.17 -8.26
N GLY A 262 0.51 1.14 -7.48
CA GLY A 262 -0.91 1.37 -7.23
C GLY A 262 -1.60 0.27 -6.40
N THR A 263 -0.87 -0.73 -5.94
CA THR A 263 -1.30 -1.74 -4.97
C THR A 263 -0.06 -2.28 -4.27
N THR A 264 -0.26 -3.00 -3.17
CA THR A 264 0.82 -3.73 -2.50
C THR A 264 1.22 -4.99 -3.28
N THR A 265 2.43 -5.48 -3.03
CA THR A 265 2.98 -6.76 -3.52
C THR A 265 3.60 -7.54 -2.36
N ASN A 266 4.05 -8.77 -2.59
CA ASN A 266 4.70 -9.60 -1.57
C ASN A 266 6.11 -9.13 -1.17
N GLY A 267 6.68 -8.17 -1.89
CA GLY A 267 8.01 -7.60 -1.61
C GLY A 267 9.16 -8.21 -2.40
N ASP A 268 8.95 -9.34 -3.09
CA ASP A 268 9.94 -9.96 -3.97
C ASP A 268 9.82 -9.45 -5.42
N TYR A 269 8.63 -8.93 -5.77
CA TYR A 269 8.29 -8.50 -7.13
C TYR A 269 8.00 -7.00 -7.23
N LEU A 270 8.40 -6.41 -8.36
CA LEU A 270 7.95 -5.09 -8.79
C LEU A 270 6.99 -5.21 -9.97
N ILE A 271 5.71 -4.91 -9.72
CA ILE A 271 4.73 -4.78 -10.78
C ILE A 271 4.84 -3.48 -11.58
N SER A 272 4.15 -3.39 -12.71
CA SER A 272 4.11 -2.22 -13.58
C SER A 272 3.79 -0.91 -12.86
N PHE A 273 4.56 0.13 -13.16
CA PHE A 273 4.40 1.46 -12.56
C PHE A 273 3.39 2.29 -13.33
N LYS A 274 2.50 2.95 -12.60
CA LYS A 274 1.62 3.99 -13.13
C LYS A 274 2.40 5.27 -13.36
N THR A 275 2.02 6.02 -14.38
CA THR A 275 2.71 7.24 -14.81
C THR A 275 2.48 8.45 -13.92
N GLY A 276 1.58 8.38 -12.93
CA GLY A 276 1.15 9.54 -12.13
C GLY A 276 2.30 10.35 -11.50
N ALA A 277 3.33 9.67 -10.98
CA ALA A 277 4.51 10.33 -10.38
C ALA A 277 5.44 10.98 -11.42
N PHE A 278 5.32 10.58 -12.68
CA PHE A 278 6.29 10.84 -13.75
C PHE A 278 5.80 11.88 -14.76
N LEU A 279 4.49 12.17 -14.78
CA LEU A 279 3.87 13.18 -15.65
C LEU A 279 4.41 14.60 -15.42
N ALA A 280 4.89 14.91 -14.22
CA ALA A 280 5.45 16.20 -13.86
C ALA A 280 6.84 16.45 -14.45
N ARG A 281 7.49 15.44 -15.05
CA ARG A 281 8.86 15.54 -15.63
C ARG A 281 9.96 15.93 -14.63
N ALA A 282 9.62 16.02 -13.34
CA ALA A 282 10.53 16.36 -12.27
C ALA A 282 11.40 15.16 -11.88
N PRO A 283 12.58 15.39 -11.29
CA PRO A 283 13.39 14.33 -10.71
C PRO A 283 12.65 13.63 -9.56
N VAL A 284 12.91 12.33 -9.38
CA VAL A 284 12.33 11.54 -8.28
C VAL A 284 13.41 10.90 -7.44
N VAL A 285 13.13 10.62 -6.17
CA VAL A 285 13.99 9.80 -5.31
C VAL A 285 13.36 8.41 -5.17
N PRO A 286 13.95 7.36 -5.77
CA PRO A 286 13.48 6.01 -5.58
C PRO A 286 13.88 5.46 -4.20
N VAL A 287 12.97 4.77 -3.53
CA VAL A 287 13.18 4.11 -2.24
C VAL A 287 12.69 2.68 -2.32
N ILE A 288 13.52 1.75 -1.88
CA ILE A 288 13.22 0.32 -1.88
C ILE A 288 13.08 -0.13 -0.43
N LEU A 289 11.91 -0.68 -0.08
CA LEU A 289 11.65 -1.34 1.18
C LEU A 289 11.70 -2.86 0.99
N LYS A 290 12.24 -3.55 1.98
CA LYS A 290 12.13 -5.01 2.14
C LYS A 290 11.76 -5.34 3.57
N TYR A 291 11.02 -6.43 3.73
CA TYR A 291 10.63 -6.95 5.03
C TYR A 291 11.18 -8.37 5.20
N PRO A 292 12.43 -8.54 5.66
CA PRO A 292 12.91 -9.85 6.04
C PRO A 292 12.02 -10.43 7.14
N TYR A 293 11.61 -11.69 6.99
CA TYR A 293 10.79 -12.38 7.97
C TYR A 293 11.20 -13.85 8.07
N GLN A 294 10.94 -14.45 9.24
CA GLN A 294 11.14 -15.89 9.45
C GLN A 294 9.82 -16.66 9.43
N ARG A 295 8.73 -16.06 9.94
CA ARG A 295 7.46 -16.76 10.19
C ARG A 295 6.28 -16.14 9.46
N PHE A 296 5.92 -14.91 9.81
CA PHE A 296 4.84 -14.16 9.18
C PHE A 296 5.41 -13.03 8.32
N SER A 297 4.92 -12.93 7.09
CA SER A 297 5.27 -11.87 6.16
C SER A 297 4.47 -10.59 6.47
N PRO A 298 5.13 -9.45 6.73
CA PRO A 298 4.47 -8.16 6.91
C PRO A 298 3.76 -7.62 5.66
N ALA A 299 3.95 -8.23 4.48
CA ALA A 299 3.28 -7.85 3.25
C ALA A 299 1.75 -7.96 3.35
N TRP A 300 1.02 -6.98 2.81
CA TRP A 300 -0.45 -6.92 2.83
C TRP A 300 -1.04 -7.44 1.52
N GLU A 301 -0.97 -8.75 1.30
CA GLU A 301 -1.42 -9.39 0.06
C GLU A 301 -2.65 -10.28 0.26
N SER A 302 -2.46 -11.59 0.17
CA SER A 302 -3.51 -12.61 0.27
C SER A 302 -3.81 -12.97 1.71
N VAL A 303 -4.21 -11.99 2.53
CA VAL A 303 -4.70 -12.22 3.89
C VAL A 303 -5.72 -11.15 4.28
N THR A 304 -6.72 -11.50 5.09
CA THR A 304 -7.71 -10.54 5.55
C THR A 304 -7.09 -9.54 6.52
N GLY A 305 -7.63 -8.32 6.54
CA GLY A 305 -6.95 -7.26 7.27
C GLY A 305 -6.88 -7.44 8.78
N VAL A 306 -7.96 -7.91 9.40
CA VAL A 306 -7.99 -8.23 10.83
C VAL A 306 -6.96 -9.31 11.17
N ARG A 307 -6.88 -10.36 10.33
CA ARG A 307 -5.94 -11.46 10.54
C ARG A 307 -4.49 -11.01 10.40
N HIS A 308 -4.20 -10.21 9.37
CA HIS A 308 -2.87 -9.64 9.18
C HIS A 308 -2.42 -8.81 10.39
N VAL A 309 -3.30 -7.91 10.87
CA VAL A 309 -3.01 -7.09 12.06
C VAL A 309 -2.76 -7.97 13.28
N VAL A 310 -3.59 -8.99 13.53
CA VAL A 310 -3.40 -9.91 14.66
C VAL A 310 -2.05 -10.62 14.57
N PHE A 311 -1.70 -11.19 13.43
CA PHE A 311 -0.42 -11.90 13.26
C PHE A 311 0.78 -10.98 13.40
N LEU A 312 0.72 -9.79 12.79
CA LEU A 312 1.78 -8.78 12.93
C LEU A 312 1.98 -8.38 14.40
N LEU A 313 0.90 -8.10 15.12
CA LEU A 313 0.97 -7.70 16.53
C LEU A 313 1.41 -8.85 17.45
N CYS A 314 1.21 -10.10 17.05
CA CYS A 314 1.74 -11.27 17.76
C CYS A 314 3.23 -11.54 17.50
N GLN A 315 3.85 -10.91 16.51
CA GLN A 315 5.29 -11.11 16.25
C GLN A 315 6.16 -10.33 17.24
N PHE A 316 7.07 -11.01 17.92
CA PHE A 316 8.02 -10.37 18.82
C PHE A 316 8.91 -9.35 18.12
N VAL A 317 9.52 -9.74 17.00
CA VAL A 317 10.45 -8.91 16.23
C VAL A 317 10.01 -8.87 14.78
N ASN A 318 10.09 -7.67 14.21
CA ASN A 318 9.90 -7.39 12.81
C ASN A 318 11.14 -6.68 12.26
N HIS A 319 11.49 -6.97 11.00
CA HIS A 319 12.65 -6.37 10.33
C HIS A 319 12.21 -5.58 9.11
N MET A 320 12.86 -4.44 8.91
CA MET A 320 12.69 -3.60 7.73
C MET A 320 14.07 -3.15 7.26
N GLU A 321 14.31 -3.33 5.97
CA GLU A 321 15.46 -2.80 5.27
C GLU A 321 14.97 -1.74 4.30
N VAL A 322 15.64 -0.59 4.28
CA VAL A 322 15.31 0.51 3.40
C VAL A 322 16.54 0.96 2.66
N THR A 323 16.44 1.03 1.34
CA THR A 323 17.50 1.53 0.46
C THR A 323 17.01 2.79 -0.22
N TRP A 324 17.65 3.92 0.09
CA TRP A 324 17.48 5.19 -0.62
C TRP A 324 18.45 5.22 -1.79
N LEU A 325 17.91 5.32 -3.00
CA LEU A 325 18.72 5.49 -4.21
C LEU A 325 19.02 6.98 -4.45
N PRO A 326 20.05 7.31 -5.26
CA PRO A 326 20.27 8.68 -5.73
C PRO A 326 19.03 9.26 -6.41
N VAL A 327 18.95 10.59 -6.45
CA VAL A 327 17.94 11.29 -7.24
C VAL A 327 18.06 10.84 -8.70
N TYR A 328 16.94 10.38 -9.27
CA TYR A 328 16.83 10.04 -10.66
C TYR A 328 16.39 11.27 -11.46
N TYR A 329 17.26 11.75 -12.34
CA TYR A 329 16.97 12.86 -13.24
C TYR A 329 16.52 12.31 -14.60
N PRO A 330 15.29 12.60 -15.05
CA PRO A 330 14.79 12.06 -16.31
C PRO A 330 15.50 12.69 -17.50
N LEU A 331 15.87 11.86 -18.47
CA LEU A 331 16.36 12.29 -19.78
C LEU A 331 15.24 12.95 -20.61
N GLN A 332 15.60 13.69 -21.65
CA GLN A 332 14.61 14.35 -22.51
C GLN A 332 13.56 13.37 -23.07
N LEU A 333 14.00 12.20 -23.55
CA LEU A 333 13.10 11.14 -24.04
C LEU A 333 12.13 10.64 -22.96
N GLU A 334 12.55 10.61 -21.69
CA GLU A 334 11.71 10.21 -20.56
C GLU A 334 10.74 11.31 -20.13
N LYS A 335 11.15 12.58 -20.28
CA LYS A 335 10.26 13.74 -20.08
C LYS A 335 9.14 13.76 -21.14
N ASP A 336 9.44 13.30 -22.35
CA ASP A 336 8.49 13.22 -23.46
C ASP A 336 7.62 11.95 -23.39
N ASP A 337 8.14 10.84 -22.84
CA ASP A 337 7.38 9.60 -22.57
C ASP A 337 7.38 9.22 -21.06
N PRO A 338 6.33 9.62 -20.31
CA PRO A 338 6.18 9.26 -18.90
C PRO A 338 6.11 7.75 -18.61
N LYS A 339 5.71 6.91 -19.60
CA LYS A 339 5.73 5.45 -19.43
C LYS A 339 7.16 4.93 -19.49
N LEU A 340 7.96 5.46 -20.41
CA LEU A 340 9.39 5.16 -20.47
C LEU A 340 10.08 5.56 -19.17
N TYR A 341 9.81 6.77 -18.66
CA TYR A 341 10.33 7.23 -17.36
C TYR A 341 9.96 6.25 -16.23
N ALA A 342 8.67 5.91 -16.11
CA ALA A 342 8.19 4.99 -15.09
C ALA A 342 8.86 3.61 -15.17
N ASN A 343 9.04 3.09 -16.39
CA ASN A 343 9.66 1.79 -16.63
C ASN A 343 11.16 1.78 -16.32
N ASN A 344 11.88 2.86 -16.64
CA ASN A 344 13.32 2.94 -16.34
C ASN A 344 13.56 3.06 -14.83
N VAL A 345 12.77 3.87 -14.12
CA VAL A 345 12.83 3.92 -12.64
C VAL A 345 12.47 2.57 -12.03
N ARG A 346 11.44 1.88 -12.55
CA ARG A 346 11.08 0.51 -12.13
C ARG A 346 12.24 -0.47 -12.33
N ARG A 347 12.91 -0.45 -13.48
CA ARG A 347 14.08 -1.31 -13.77
C ARG A 347 15.26 -1.01 -12.86
N LEU A 348 15.54 0.27 -12.61
CA LEU A 348 16.57 0.68 -11.67
C LEU A 348 16.28 0.12 -10.26
N MET A 349 15.06 0.34 -9.77
CA MET A 349 14.64 -0.19 -8.47
C MET A 349 14.69 -1.72 -8.40
N ALA A 350 14.37 -2.40 -9.51
CA ALA A 350 14.46 -3.86 -9.59
C ALA A 350 15.90 -4.36 -9.54
N SER A 351 16.81 -3.71 -10.27
CA SER A 351 18.24 -4.02 -10.28
C SER A 351 18.87 -3.79 -8.91
N GLU A 352 18.74 -2.59 -8.35
CA GLU A 352 19.33 -2.22 -7.05
C GLU A 352 18.70 -3.00 -5.89
N GLY A 353 17.42 -3.32 -6.01
CA GLY A 353 16.66 -4.06 -5.00
C GLY A 353 16.75 -5.57 -5.14
N ASN A 354 17.38 -6.12 -6.19
CA ASN A 354 17.26 -7.54 -6.55
C ASN A 354 15.79 -8.03 -6.51
N LEU A 355 14.89 -7.31 -7.18
CA LEU A 355 13.46 -7.58 -7.25
C LEU A 355 13.07 -8.09 -8.63
N ILE A 356 12.09 -8.99 -8.68
CA ILE A 356 11.64 -9.61 -9.91
C ILE A 356 10.59 -8.74 -10.60
N LEU A 357 10.78 -8.44 -11.88
CA LEU A 357 9.79 -7.68 -12.65
C LEU A 357 8.61 -8.59 -13.04
N SER A 358 7.37 -8.11 -12.85
CA SER A 358 6.16 -8.76 -13.31
C SER A 358 5.17 -7.78 -13.93
N ASP A 359 4.59 -8.08 -15.08
CA ASP A 359 3.69 -7.12 -15.77
C ASP A 359 2.23 -7.22 -15.33
N ILE A 360 1.94 -8.03 -14.30
CA ILE A 360 0.61 -8.12 -13.71
C ILE A 360 0.25 -6.86 -12.93
N GLY A 361 -1.04 -6.63 -12.71
CA GLY A 361 -1.53 -5.46 -11.98
C GLY A 361 -2.70 -5.76 -11.05
N LEU A 362 -3.40 -4.69 -10.67
CA LEU A 362 -4.50 -4.76 -9.70
C LEU A 362 -5.66 -5.66 -10.18
N ALA A 363 -5.86 -5.82 -11.49
CA ALA A 363 -6.92 -6.67 -12.04
C ALA A 363 -6.62 -8.16 -11.74
N GLU A 364 -5.39 -8.58 -11.99
CA GLU A 364 -4.90 -9.94 -11.70
C GLU A 364 -4.93 -10.20 -10.20
N LYS A 365 -4.51 -9.22 -9.38
CA LYS A 365 -4.64 -9.31 -7.91
C LYS A 365 -6.08 -9.57 -7.46
N ARG A 366 -7.04 -8.84 -8.01
CA ARG A 366 -8.47 -9.01 -7.67
C ARG A 366 -8.96 -10.40 -8.06
N LYS A 367 -8.59 -10.90 -9.25
CA LYS A 367 -8.92 -12.25 -9.69
C LYS A 367 -8.34 -13.31 -8.75
N TYR A 368 -7.05 -13.18 -8.43
CA TYR A 368 -6.36 -14.08 -7.51
C TYR A 368 -7.03 -14.13 -6.13
N LEU A 369 -7.31 -12.98 -5.53
CA LEU A 369 -7.98 -12.90 -4.23
C LEU A 369 -9.43 -13.45 -4.28
N ALA A 370 -10.16 -13.26 -5.38
CA ALA A 370 -11.50 -13.83 -5.53
C ALA A 370 -11.46 -15.36 -5.56
N THR A 371 -10.53 -15.93 -6.33
CA THR A 371 -10.30 -17.39 -6.38
C THR A 371 -9.92 -17.96 -5.02
N LEU A 372 -9.00 -17.31 -4.29
CA LEU A 372 -8.60 -17.75 -2.94
C LEU A 372 -9.75 -17.73 -1.92
N ASN A 373 -10.75 -16.87 -2.12
CA ASN A 373 -11.93 -16.79 -1.26
C ASN A 373 -13.05 -17.77 -1.67
N GLY A 374 -12.86 -18.58 -2.71
CA GLY A 374 -13.89 -19.49 -3.23
C GLY A 374 -14.99 -18.77 -4.04
N ASN A 375 -14.83 -17.47 -4.32
CA ASN A 375 -15.73 -16.73 -5.19
C ASN A 375 -15.31 -16.94 -6.65
N ASN A 376 -15.84 -18.00 -7.27
CA ASN A 376 -15.69 -18.25 -8.71
C ASN A 376 -16.60 -17.37 -9.59
N SER A 377 -17.42 -16.49 -9.01
CA SER A 377 -18.23 -15.55 -9.77
C SER A 377 -17.36 -14.40 -10.28
N MET A 378 -17.10 -14.43 -11.59
CA MET A 378 -16.67 -13.25 -12.34
C MET A 378 -17.61 -12.09 -12.01
N PRO A 379 -17.12 -10.90 -11.60
CA PRO A 379 -17.91 -9.69 -11.78
C PRO A 379 -18.22 -9.60 -13.26
N SER A 380 -19.50 -9.56 -13.62
CA SER A 380 -20.03 -9.53 -14.99
C SER A 380 -19.66 -8.28 -15.80
N VAL A 381 -18.60 -7.55 -15.42
CA VAL A 381 -18.21 -6.25 -15.99
C VAL A 381 -17.04 -6.36 -16.99
N LEU A 382 -16.68 -7.58 -17.43
CA LEU A 382 -15.58 -7.79 -18.40
C LEU A 382 -15.95 -8.60 -19.65
N ARG A 383 -17.25 -8.83 -19.92
CA ARG A 383 -17.72 -9.23 -21.26
C ARG A 383 -18.32 -8.02 -21.99
N GLN A 384 -17.46 -7.09 -22.38
CA GLN A 384 -17.76 -6.21 -23.52
C GLN A 384 -16.46 -5.63 -24.07
N LYS A 385 -15.71 -6.50 -24.73
CA LYS A 385 -14.76 -6.12 -25.77
C LYS A 385 -14.46 -7.39 -26.54
N ASP A 386 -15.32 -7.66 -27.50
CA ASP A 386 -15.11 -8.43 -28.72
C ASP A 386 -16.42 -8.25 -29.50
N ASP A 387 -16.48 -7.09 -30.15
CA ASP A 387 -17.11 -6.77 -31.45
C ASP A 387 -16.90 -5.27 -31.73
#